data_AF-A0A192D8V7-F1
#
_entry.id   AF-A0A192D8V7-F1
#
_cell.length_a   1.000
_cell.length_b   1.000
_cell.length_c   1.000
_cell.angle_alpha   90.00
_cell.angle_beta   90.00
_cell.angle_gamma   90.00
#
_symmetry.space_group_name_H-M   'P 1'
#
loop_
_entity.id
_entity.type
_entity.pdbx_description
1 polymer ?
#
loop_
_entity_poly.entity_id
_entity_poly.type
_entity_poly.pdbx_seq_one_letter_code
_entity_poly.pdbx_strand_id
1 'polypeptide(L)'
;MLGTGAFLTLFYTFCGLYTVQPIGALPEGATAIVWRESGEPFFNSADALCLERTGGVSLMCRGMSMAQAPTDRSILRLPYLHFAYTMSTGGQEFEK
;
A
#
# COMPACT_ATOMS: atom_id res chain seq x y z
N MET A 1 -3.02 15.47 -28.71
CA MET A 1 -3.71 15.49 -27.41
C MET A 1 -4.18 14.10 -26.92
N LEU A 2 -4.18 13.03 -27.74
CA LEU A 2 -4.50 11.66 -27.27
C LEU A 2 -3.36 10.96 -26.47
N GLY A 3 -2.10 11.34 -26.68
CA GLY A 3 -0.95 10.61 -26.11
C GLY A 3 -0.77 10.75 -24.59
N THR A 4 -1.05 11.92 -24.02
CA THR A 4 -0.89 12.17 -22.58
C THR A 4 -1.95 11.48 -21.74
N GLY A 5 -3.21 11.47 -22.18
CA GLY A 5 -4.29 10.77 -21.50
C GLY A 5 -4.05 9.26 -21.42
N ALA A 6 -3.70 8.65 -22.55
CA ALA A 6 -3.42 7.21 -22.62
C ALA A 6 -2.23 6.80 -21.73
N PHE A 7 -1.18 7.61 -21.69
CA PHE A 7 -0.02 7.35 -20.84
C PHE A 7 -0.37 7.39 -19.35
N LEU A 8 -1.15 8.38 -18.92
CA LEU A 8 -1.61 8.47 -17.53
C LEU A 8 -2.53 7.31 -17.14
N THR A 9 -3.42 6.89 -18.04
CA THR A 9 -4.30 5.73 -17.80
C THR A 9 -3.51 4.44 -17.70
N LEU A 10 -2.52 4.22 -18.59
CA LEU A 10 -1.65 3.05 -18.52
C LEU A 10 -0.84 3.06 -17.22
N PHE A 11 -0.21 4.18 -16.88
CA PHE A 11 0.54 4.32 -15.63
C PHE A 11 -0.33 4.04 -14.40
N TYR A 12 -1.55 4.58 -14.34
CA TYR A 12 -2.49 4.29 -13.26
C TYR A 12 -2.90 2.82 -13.19
N THR A 13 -2.91 2.12 -14.32
CA THR A 13 -3.26 0.69 -14.38
C THR A 13 -2.12 -0.19 -13.86
N PHE A 14 -0.87 0.15 -14.16
CA PHE A 14 0.30 -0.67 -13.83
C PHE A 14 0.99 -0.31 -12.51
N CYS A 15 0.81 0.89 -11.99
CA CYS A 15 1.49 1.37 -10.78
C CYS A 15 0.52 1.60 -9.62
N GLY A 16 1.01 1.46 -8.40
CA GLY A 16 0.28 1.75 -7.16
C GLY A 16 1.19 2.19 -6.02
N LEU A 17 0.57 2.50 -4.89
CA LEU A 17 1.24 2.84 -3.64
C LEU A 17 0.95 1.76 -2.61
N TYR A 18 2.00 1.14 -2.08
CA TYR A 18 1.92 0.20 -0.96
C TYR A 18 2.51 0.86 0.29
N THR A 19 1.69 1.11 1.30
CA THR A 19 2.11 1.81 2.52
C THR A 19 2.17 0.86 3.71
N VAL A 20 3.23 0.93 4.49
CA VAL A 20 3.35 0.29 5.80
C VAL A 20 3.34 1.42 6.84
N GLN A 21 2.31 1.44 7.69
CA GLN A 21 2.24 2.42 8.78
C GLN A 21 3.39 2.19 9.76
N PRO A 22 3.85 3.24 10.48
CA PRO A 22 4.63 3.08 11.69
C PRO A 22 4.10 1.95 12.58
N ILE A 23 4.98 1.00 12.89
CA ILE A 23 4.74 -0.08 13.87
C ILE A 23 5.99 -0.29 14.70
N GLY A 24 5.91 -0.98 15.84
CA GLY A 24 7.06 -1.20 16.72
C GLY A 24 8.34 -1.73 16.03
N ALA A 25 8.21 -2.55 14.98
CA ALA A 25 9.34 -3.07 14.19
C ALA A 25 9.81 -2.13 13.06
N LEU A 26 8.99 -1.16 12.65
CA LEU A 26 9.28 -0.16 11.61
C LEU A 26 8.73 1.20 12.06
N PRO A 27 9.41 1.91 12.97
CA PRO A 27 8.85 3.05 13.68
C PRO A 27 8.54 4.27 12.79
N GLU A 28 9.23 4.40 11.65
CA GLU A 28 9.00 5.49 10.70
C GLU A 28 7.93 5.16 9.65
N GLY A 29 7.53 3.88 9.54
CA GLY A 29 6.75 3.38 8.41
C GLY A 29 7.48 3.56 7.07
N ALA A 30 6.78 3.30 5.97
CA ALA A 30 7.28 3.54 4.62
C ALA A 30 6.14 3.53 3.60
N THR A 31 6.33 4.17 2.46
CA THR A 31 5.48 3.98 1.28
C THR A 31 6.34 3.57 0.09
N ALA A 32 5.94 2.52 -0.62
CA ALA A 32 6.58 2.09 -1.86
C ALA A 32 5.68 2.39 -3.06
N ILE A 33 6.25 2.97 -4.11
CA ILE A 33 5.65 2.91 -5.44
C ILE A 33 5.96 1.53 -6.00
N VAL A 34 4.95 0.80 -6.46
CA VAL A 34 5.06 -0.60 -6.88
C VAL A 34 4.44 -0.81 -8.25
N TRP A 35 4.96 -1.77 -9.00
CA TRP A 35 4.19 -2.36 -10.10
C TRP A 35 3.07 -3.20 -9.49
N ARG A 36 1.82 -2.94 -9.88
CA ARG A 36 0.64 -3.65 -9.39
C ARG A 36 0.45 -4.97 -10.11
N GLU A 37 0.00 -5.96 -9.36
CA GLU A 37 -0.57 -7.18 -9.90
C GLU A 37 -2.07 -7.01 -10.16
N SER A 38 -2.61 -7.88 -11.02
CA SER A 38 -4.04 -7.88 -11.33
C SER A 38 -4.86 -8.06 -10.05
N GLY A 39 -5.81 -7.16 -9.82
CA GLY A 39 -6.69 -7.17 -8.64
C GLY A 39 -6.20 -6.35 -7.46
N GLU A 40 -4.94 -5.90 -7.44
CA GLU A 40 -4.47 -5.04 -6.36
C GLU A 40 -5.05 -3.63 -6.46
N PRO A 41 -5.46 -2.99 -5.36
CA PRO A 41 -5.92 -1.61 -5.37
C PRO A 41 -4.77 -0.64 -5.66
N PHE A 42 -5.10 0.58 -6.11
CA PHE A 42 -4.09 1.61 -6.36
C PHE A 42 -3.42 2.08 -5.06
N PHE A 43 -4.20 2.26 -3.99
CA PHE A 43 -3.71 2.47 -2.63
C PHE A 43 -3.86 1.18 -1.86
N ASN A 44 -2.76 0.61 -1.41
CA ASN A 44 -2.73 -0.62 -0.63
C ASN A 44 -1.86 -0.46 0.61
N SER A 45 -2.04 -1.32 1.60
CA SER A 45 -1.22 -1.38 2.80
C SER A 45 -1.29 -2.75 3.47
N ALA A 46 -0.37 -2.99 4.41
CA ALA A 46 -0.42 -4.18 5.25
C ALA A 46 -1.75 -4.26 6.05
N ASP A 47 -2.25 -3.11 6.50
CA ASP A 47 -3.50 -3.01 7.28
C ASP A 47 -4.74 -3.18 6.41
N ALA A 48 -4.74 -2.65 5.18
CA ALA A 48 -5.81 -2.87 4.21
C ALA A 48 -5.98 -4.36 3.91
N LEU A 49 -4.86 -5.07 3.72
CA LEU A 49 -4.87 -6.52 3.52
C LEU A 49 -5.39 -7.28 4.75
N CYS A 50 -5.10 -6.78 5.96
CA CYS A 50 -5.67 -7.34 7.19
C CYS A 50 -7.17 -7.13 7.29
N LEU A 51 -7.66 -5.93 6.99
CA LEU A 51 -9.09 -5.65 6.94
C LEU A 51 -9.81 -6.55 5.95
N GLU A 52 -9.26 -6.71 4.75
CA GLU A 52 -9.82 -7.56 3.72
C GLU A 52 -9.90 -9.04 4.15
N ARG A 53 -8.82 -9.57 4.75
CA ARG A 53 -8.71 -11.01 5.04
C ARG A 53 -9.29 -11.43 6.38
N THR A 54 -9.16 -10.58 7.41
CA THR A 54 -9.51 -10.94 8.79
C THR A 54 -10.57 -10.02 9.41
N GLY A 55 -11.01 -8.98 8.70
CA GLY A 55 -12.02 -8.03 9.20
C GLY A 55 -11.51 -7.09 10.30
N GLY A 56 -10.19 -7.04 10.54
CA GLY A 56 -9.57 -6.26 11.60
C GLY A 56 -8.05 -6.27 11.52
N VAL A 57 -7.40 -5.35 12.23
CA VAL A 57 -5.94 -5.19 12.24
C VAL A 57 -5.37 -5.70 13.56
N SER A 58 -4.36 -6.56 13.48
CA SER A 58 -3.61 -7.07 14.64
C SER A 58 -2.12 -7.12 14.31
N LEU A 59 -1.27 -7.13 15.34
CA LEU A 59 0.20 -7.21 15.17
C LEU A 59 0.61 -8.45 14.36
N MET A 60 -0.04 -9.60 14.62
CA MET A 60 0.22 -10.84 13.89
C MET A 60 -0.16 -10.71 12.42
N CYS A 61 -1.34 -10.14 12.12
CA CYS A 61 -1.75 -9.93 10.75
C CYS A 61 -0.80 -8.98 10.01
N ARG A 62 -0.39 -7.88 10.64
CA ARG A 62 0.60 -6.94 10.08
C ARG A 62 1.91 -7.63 9.73
N GLY A 63 2.43 -8.49 10.61
CA GLY A 63 3.63 -9.27 10.35
C GLY A 63 3.50 -10.17 9.11
N MET A 64 2.35 -10.86 8.97
CA MET A 64 2.08 -11.70 7.80
C MET A 64 1.86 -10.89 6.52
N SER A 65 1.16 -9.77 6.59
CA SER A 65 0.92 -8.88 5.45
C SER A 65 2.20 -8.19 4.99
N MET A 66 3.09 -7.81 5.91
CA MET A 66 4.41 -7.27 5.59
C MET A 66 5.32 -8.30 4.93
N ALA A 67 5.25 -9.58 5.33
CA ALA A 67 5.98 -10.64 4.65
C ALA A 67 5.52 -10.84 3.19
N GLN A 68 4.30 -10.40 2.88
CA GLN A 68 3.73 -10.39 1.52
C GLN A 68 3.84 -9.01 0.84
N ALA A 69 4.59 -8.07 1.44
CA ALA A 69 4.76 -6.76 0.82
C ALA A 69 5.49 -6.92 -0.54
N PRO A 70 5.08 -6.16 -1.57
CA PRO A 70 5.58 -6.25 -2.94
C PRO A 70 6.99 -5.66 -3.10
N THR A 71 7.96 -6.21 -2.39
CA THR A 71 9.33 -5.70 -2.30
C THR A 71 10.15 -5.92 -3.58
N ASP A 72 9.91 -7.02 -4.27
CA ASP A 72 10.53 -7.42 -5.54
C ASP A 72 10.08 -6.57 -6.74
N ARG A 73 8.85 -6.04 -6.66
CA ARG A 73 8.25 -5.16 -7.67
C ARG A 73 8.12 -3.70 -7.21
N SER A 74 8.92 -3.31 -6.22
CA SER A 74 9.03 -1.92 -5.78
C SER A 74 9.90 -1.09 -6.73
N ILE A 75 9.37 0.05 -7.17
CA ILE A 75 10.03 1.00 -8.08
C ILE A 75 10.85 2.01 -7.27
N LEU A 76 10.24 2.59 -6.23
CA LEU A 76 10.84 3.61 -5.39
C LEU A 76 10.26 3.52 -3.98
N ARG A 77 11.09 3.79 -2.98
CA ARG A 77 10.68 3.95 -1.58
C ARG A 77 10.62 5.42 -1.20
N LEU A 78 9.55 5.80 -0.56
CA LEU A 78 9.23 7.12 -0.05
C LEU A 78 9.07 7.04 1.49
N PRO A 79 9.22 8.17 2.20
CA PRO A 79 8.76 8.27 3.58
C PRO A 79 7.28 7.90 3.71
N TYR A 80 6.85 7.54 4.91
CA TYR A 80 5.45 7.23 5.20
C TYR A 80 4.52 8.35 4.71
N LEU A 81 3.59 8.00 3.83
CA LEU A 81 2.55 8.89 3.35
C LEU A 81 1.23 8.55 4.02
N HIS A 82 0.85 9.35 5.01
CA HIS A 82 -0.39 9.17 5.76
C HIS A 82 -1.63 9.15 4.86
N PHE A 83 -1.71 10.04 3.86
CA PHE A 83 -2.79 10.04 2.88
C PHE A 83 -2.93 8.71 2.13
N ALA A 84 -1.82 8.14 1.65
CA ALA A 84 -1.85 6.88 0.91
C ALA A 84 -2.31 5.70 1.79
N TYR A 85 -1.92 5.72 3.06
CA TYR A 85 -2.40 4.78 4.06
C TYR A 85 -3.91 4.91 4.28
N THR A 86 -4.40 6.11 4.58
CA THR A 86 -5.83 6.35 4.86
C THR A 86 -6.72 5.99 3.67
N MET A 87 -6.26 6.24 2.44
CA MET A 87 -6.95 5.81 1.23
C MET A 87 -7.02 4.28 1.11
N SER A 88 -5.98 3.55 1.54
CA SER A 88 -5.95 2.09 1.50
C SER A 88 -6.88 1.42 2.52
N THR A 89 -7.13 2.06 3.67
CA THR A 89 -7.97 1.52 4.76
C THR A 89 -9.42 2.01 4.71
N GLY A 90 -9.80 2.73 3.65
CA GLY A 90 -11.13 3.32 3.51
C GLY A 90 -11.43 4.42 4.54
N GLY A 91 -10.40 5.14 5.00
CA GLY A 91 -10.56 6.22 5.98
C GLY A 91 -10.32 5.81 7.43
N GLN A 92 -10.06 4.53 7.71
CA GLN A 92 -9.84 4.03 9.08
C GLN A 92 -8.38 4.18 9.49
N GLU A 93 -8.16 4.48 10.78
CA GLU A 93 -6.83 4.50 11.37
C GLU A 93 -6.75 3.45 12.48
N PHE A 94 -5.59 2.79 12.56
CA PHE A 94 -5.30 1.77 13.56
C PHE A 94 -4.15 2.22 14.44
N GLU A 95 -4.07 1.65 15.65
CA GLU A 95 -2.94 1.89 16.54
C GLU A 95 -1.63 1.48 15.87
N LYS A 96 -0.56 2.23 16.14
CA LYS A 96 0.76 2.03 15.54
C LYS A 96 1.47 0.84 16.19
#